data_AF-A0A7C1V1L2-F1
#
_entry.id   AF-A0A7C1V1L2-F1
#
_cell.length_a   1.000
_cell.length_b   1.000
_cell.length_c   1.000
_cell.angle_alpha   90.00
_cell.angle_beta   90.00
_cell.angle_gamma   90.00
#
_symmetry.space_group_name_H-M   'P 1'
#
loop_
_entity.id
_entity.type
_entity.pdbx_description
1 polymer ?
#
loop_
_entity_poly.entity_id
_entity_poly.type
_entity_poly.pdbx_seq_one_letter_code
_entity_poly.pdbx_strand_id
1 'polypeptide(L)' 'MPEVADQIYLSPHLDDVVLSCGGRIALQARAGKRVLVVTVFAG' A
#
# COMPACT_ATOMS: atom_id res chain seq x y z
N MET A 1 17.06 -1.54 7.07
CA MET A 1 16.30 -1.66 5.81
C MET A 1 14.96 -2.29 6.19
N PRO A 2 13.81 -1.75 5.76
CA PRO A 2 12.54 -2.42 6.07
C PRO A 2 12.60 -3.81 5.44
N GLU A 3 12.12 -4.81 6.18
CA GLU A 3 12.00 -6.18 5.71
C GLU A 3 11.27 -6.18 4.34
N VAL A 4 11.73 -6.95 3.35
CA VAL A 4 11.26 -6.89 1.94
C VAL A 4 9.74 -7.04 1.87
N ALA A 5 8.98 -6.01 1.50
CA ALA A 5 7.53 -6.10 1.42
C ALA A 5 7.09 -7.11 0.34
N ASP A 6 6.06 -7.91 0.62
CA ASP A 6 5.47 -8.81 -0.37
C ASP A 6 4.80 -8.02 -1.51
N GLN A 7 4.25 -6.84 -1.19
CA GLN A 7 3.49 -6.00 -2.10
C GLN A 7 3.83 -4.53 -1.84
N ILE A 8 4.10 -3.79 -2.92
CA ILE A 8 4.39 -2.35 -2.88
C ILE A 8 3.34 -1.62 -3.72
N TYR A 9 2.79 -0.55 -3.16
CA TYR A 9 1.89 0.36 -3.84
C TYR A 9 2.49 1.76 -3.83
N LEU A 10 2.53 2.40 -4.99
CA LEU A 10 2.95 3.79 -5.13
C LEU A 10 1.71 4.66 -5.24
N SER A 11 1.55 5.59 -4.31
CA SER A 11 0.46 6.55 -4.26
C SER A 11 1.00 7.92 -4.66
N PRO A 12 0.52 8.55 -5.75
CA PRO A 12 0.87 9.94 -6.02
C PRO A 12 0.42 10.84 -4.86
N HIS A 13 -0.86 10.81 -4.48
CA HIS A 13 -1.44 11.63 -3.43
C HIS A 13 -1.93 10.81 -2.22
N LEU A 14 -2.35 11.51 -1.17
CA LEU A 14 -2.89 10.96 0.07
C LEU A 14 -4.34 10.46 -0.11
N ASP A 15 -4.53 9.37 -0.84
CA ASP A 15 -5.83 8.70 -1.02
C ASP A 15 -5.81 7.74 -2.20
N ASP A 16 -5.06 8.05 -3.26
CA ASP A 16 -5.07 7.33 -4.54
C ASP A 16 -5.08 5.81 -4.36
N VAL A 17 -4.18 5.27 -3.53
CA VAL A 17 -4.08 3.83 -3.29
C VAL A 17 -5.25 3.28 -2.46
N VAL A 18 -5.77 4.04 -1.50
CA VAL A 18 -6.92 3.60 -0.68
C VAL A 18 -8.19 3.56 -1.54
N LEU A 19 -8.43 4.59 -2.35
CA LEU A 19 -9.60 4.70 -3.22
C LEU A 19 -9.54 3.71 -4.40
N SER A 20 -8.34 3.42 -4.92
CA SER A 20 -8.17 2.53 -6.08
C SER A 20 -7.99 1.05 -5.69
N CYS A 21 -7.36 0.78 -4.55
CA CYS A 21 -6.84 -0.55 -4.20
C CYS A 21 -7.10 -0.96 -2.75
N GLY A 22 -7.82 -0.17 -1.95
CA GLY A 22 -8.00 -0.43 -0.52
C GLY A 22 -8.57 -1.82 -0.20
N GLY A 23 -9.52 -2.31 -1.00
CA GLY A 23 -10.06 -3.66 -0.85
C GLY A 23 -9.00 -4.76 -1.08
N ARG A 24 -8.13 -4.59 -2.08
CA ARG A 24 -7.06 -5.54 -2.38
C ARG A 24 -5.99 -5.55 -1.29
N ILE A 25 -5.63 -4.37 -0.78
CA ILE A 25 -4.71 -4.23 0.35
C ILE A 25 -5.27 -4.91 1.60
N ALA A 26 -6.55 -4.70 1.90
CA ALA A 26 -7.21 -5.34 3.03
C ALA A 26 -7.19 -6.88 2.93
N LEU A 27 -7.46 -7.44 1.75
CA LEU A 27 -7.38 -8.88 1.52
C LEU A 27 -5.94 -9.42 1.68
N GLN A 28 -4.95 -8.71 1.13
CA GLN A 28 -3.53 -9.11 1.23
C GLN A 28 -3.03 -9.08 2.68
N ALA A 29 -3.36 -8.01 3.42
CA ALA A 29 -3.02 -7.90 4.84
C ALA A 29 -3.66 -9.02 5.67
N ARG A 30 -4.95 -9.34 5.41
CA ARG A 30 -5.64 -10.47 6.06
C ARG A 30 -5.03 -11.84 5.71
N ALA A 31 -4.43 -11.97 4.53
CA ALA A 31 -3.68 -13.15 4.12
C ALA A 31 -2.25 -13.19 4.69
N GLY A 32 -1.89 -12.26 5.60
CA GLY A 32 -0.57 -12.19 6.24
C GLY A 32 0.52 -11.60 5.36
N LYS A 33 0.18 -10.98 4.22
CA LYS A 33 1.18 -10.31 3.37
C LYS A 33 1.60 -8.98 3.96
N ARG A 34 2.89 -8.69 3.89
CA ARG A 34 3.46 -7.40 4.27
C ARG A 34 3.27 -6.42 3.11
N VAL A 35 2.38 -5.46 3.30
CA VAL A 35 2.03 -4.44 2.31
C VAL A 35 2.70 -3.11 2.68
N LEU A 36 3.45 -2.53 1.75
CA LEU A 36 4.02 -1.18 1.86
C LEU A 36 3.30 -0.24 0.89
N VAL A 37 2.75 0.84 1.41
CA VAL A 37 2.24 1.96 0.61
C VAL A 37 3.23 3.11 0.74
N VAL A 38 3.69 3.63 -0.40
CA VAL A 38 4.58 4.79 -0.46
C VAL A 38 3.83 5.93 -1.13
N THR A 39 3.54 6.98 -0.36
CA THR A 39 2.95 8.21 -0.90
C THR A 39 4.06 9.18 -1.31
N VAL A 40 4.06 9.59 -2.57
CA VAL A 40 5.13 10.40 -3.16
C VAL A 40 4.92 11.89 -2.89
N PHE A 41 3.70 12.39 -3.07
CA PHE A 41 3.33 13.78 -2.83
C PHE A 41 2.35 13.82 -1.65
N ALA A 42 2.87 14.12 -0.46
CA ALA A 42 2.09 14.16 0.79
C ALA A 42 1.66 15.59 1.20
N GLY A 43 1.71 16.54 0.27
CA GLY A 43 1.56 17.98 0.52
C GLY A 43 2.85 18.74 0.31
#